data_AF-A0A917K4K0-F1
#
_entry.id   AF-A0A917K4K0-F1
#
_cell.length_a   1.000
_cell.length_b   1.000
_cell.length_c   1.000
_cell.angle_alpha   90.00
_cell.angle_beta   90.00
_cell.angle_gamma   90.00
#
_symmetry.space_group_name_H-M   'P 1'
#
loop_
_entity.id
_entity.type
_entity.pdbx_description
1 polymer ?
#
loop_
_entity_poly.entity_id
_entity_poly.type
_entity_poly.pdbx_seq_one_letter_code
_entity_poly.pdbx_strand_id
1 'polypeptide(L)'
;MSTTLPEVGDWVSFYSPAKRRVLTGFILNIPKYTKVCMVYVPAEQRTMAVSLYDVTPADVSLQPEDLRALIDLSLDLKDEAWFRELMGRRRAHKQRDNLFLALFLTLASLLFVVI
;
A
#
# COMPACT_ATOMS: atom_id res chain seq x y z
N MET A 1 -5.53 11.73 -7.94
CA MET A 1 -4.29 11.29 -8.62
C MET A 1 -3.15 12.08 -8.00
N SER A 2 -2.20 11.42 -7.32
CA SER A 2 -1.02 12.11 -6.80
C SER A 2 -0.17 12.58 -7.98
N THR A 3 0.15 13.87 -8.04
CA THR A 3 0.88 14.51 -9.14
C THR A 3 2.40 14.53 -8.92
N THR A 4 2.89 13.82 -7.92
CA THR A 4 4.31 13.73 -7.58
C THR A 4 5.02 12.75 -8.50
N LEU A 5 6.18 13.16 -9.00
CA LEU A 5 7.07 12.26 -9.74
C LEU A 5 7.55 11.14 -8.80
N PRO A 6 7.70 9.89 -9.29
CA PRO A 6 8.23 8.81 -8.47
C PRO A 6 9.65 9.11 -8.01
N GLU A 7 9.91 8.91 -6.72
CA GLU A 7 11.22 9.10 -6.08
C GLU A 7 11.80 7.77 -5.57
N VAL A 8 13.09 7.80 -5.19
CA VAL A 8 13.72 6.63 -4.56
C VAL A 8 13.02 6.34 -3.23
N GLY A 9 12.63 5.08 -3.02
CA GLY A 9 11.85 4.63 -1.87
C GLY A 9 10.35 4.51 -2.14
N ASP A 10 9.84 5.10 -3.22
CA ASP A 10 8.41 5.00 -3.55
C ASP A 10 8.02 3.59 -3.99
N TRP A 11 6.83 3.18 -3.56
CA TRP A 11 6.17 2.00 -4.08
C TRP A 11 5.47 2.32 -5.41
N VAL A 12 5.76 1.50 -6.42
CA VAL A 12 5.21 1.65 -7.76
C VAL A 12 4.69 0.33 -8.30
N SER A 13 3.69 0.44 -9.17
CA SER A 13 3.15 -0.66 -9.97
C SER A 13 3.49 -0.44 -11.43
N PHE A 14 3.76 -1.53 -12.15
CA PHE A 14 4.02 -1.50 -13.59
C PHE A 14 3.60 -2.82 -14.24
N TYR A 15 3.20 -2.77 -15.51
CA TYR A 15 2.87 -3.99 -16.25
C TYR A 15 4.15 -4.67 -16.76
N SER A 16 4.27 -5.98 -16.52
CA SER A 16 5.38 -6.78 -17.06
C SER A 16 4.90 -7.61 -18.26
N PRO A 17 5.34 -7.28 -19.50
CA PRO A 17 4.95 -8.06 -20.67
C PRO A 17 5.41 -9.52 -20.61
N ALA A 18 6.61 -9.77 -20.08
CA ALA A 18 7.17 -11.11 -19.94
C ALA A 18 6.37 -12.00 -18.99
N LYS A 19 5.75 -11.42 -17.96
CA LYS A 19 4.95 -12.13 -16.95
C LYS A 19 3.44 -12.02 -17.19
N ARG A 20 3.02 -11.17 -18.13
CA ARG A 20 1.62 -10.86 -18.46
C ARG A 20 0.79 -10.45 -17.23
N ARG A 21 1.39 -9.70 -16.30
CA ARG A 21 0.73 -9.22 -15.09
C ARG A 21 1.32 -7.91 -14.60
N VAL A 22 0.55 -7.19 -13.79
CA VAL A 22 1.05 -6.04 -13.02
C VAL A 22 1.92 -6.57 -11.87
N LEU A 23 3.08 -5.94 -11.70
CA LEU A 23 3.98 -6.17 -10.59
C LEU A 23 4.04 -4.91 -9.75
N THR A 24 4.24 -5.11 -8.44
CA THR A 24 4.43 -4.03 -7.48
C THR A 24 5.78 -4.18 -6.82
N GLY A 25 6.49 -3.08 -6.67
CA GLY A 25 7.82 -3.03 -6.08
C GLY A 25 8.15 -1.63 -5.60
N PHE A 26 9.34 -1.44 -5.04
CA PHE A 26 9.80 -0.12 -4.61
C PHE A 26 11.06 0.31 -5.36
N ILE A 27 11.18 1.62 -5.59
CA ILE A 27 12.28 2.20 -6.36
C ILE A 27 13.56 2.19 -5.51
N LEU A 28 14.59 1.50 -6.00
CA LEU A 28 15.93 1.49 -5.40
C LEU A 28 16.80 2.65 -5.88
N ASN A 29 16.69 2.99 -7.16
CA ASN A 29 17.56 3.98 -7.79
C ASN A 29 16.93 4.56 -9.05
N ILE A 30 17.19 5.85 -9.31
CA ILE A 30 16.83 6.56 -10.54
C ILE A 30 18.10 7.24 -11.08
N PRO A 31 18.82 6.64 -12.04
CA PRO A 31 20.04 7.25 -12.57
C PRO A 31 19.75 8.59 -13.26
N LYS A 32 20.60 9.60 -13.00
CA LYS A 32 20.37 11.02 -13.34
C LYS A 32 20.20 11.34 -14.84
N TYR A 33 20.46 10.40 -15.74
CA TYR A 33 20.43 10.62 -17.20
C TYR A 33 19.66 9.54 -17.96
N THR A 34 18.96 8.65 -17.26
CA THR A 34 18.16 7.60 -17.88
C THR A 34 16.69 7.78 -17.53
N LYS A 35 15.79 7.51 -18.48
CA LYS A 35 14.34 7.46 -18.22
C LYS A 35 13.91 6.10 -17.63
N VAL A 36 14.79 5.50 -16.85
CA VAL A 36 14.66 4.16 -16.30
C VAL A 36 14.89 4.23 -14.80
N CYS A 37 14.07 3.55 -14.02
CA CYS A 37 14.26 3.32 -12.60
C CYS A 37 14.56 1.83 -12.34
N MET A 38 15.33 1.57 -11.30
CA MET A 38 15.58 0.22 -10.79
C MET A 38 14.56 -0.07 -9.69
N VAL A 39 13.68 -1.04 -9.93
CA VAL A 39 12.60 -1.40 -9.01
C VAL A 39 12.86 -2.79 -8.44
N TYR A 40 12.93 -2.91 -7.11
CA TYR A 40 12.93 -4.22 -6.47
C TYR A 40 11.50 -4.75 -6.39
N VAL A 41 11.27 -5.96 -6.89
CA VAL A 41 9.97 -6.63 -6.90
C VAL A 41 10.01 -7.77 -5.88
N PRO A 42 9.45 -7.61 -4.67
CA PRO A 42 9.54 -8.62 -3.61
C PRO A 42 8.96 -9.97 -4.01
N ALA A 43 7.81 -9.98 -4.71
CA ALA A 43 7.15 -11.20 -5.18
C ALA A 43 8.01 -12.03 -6.15
N GLU A 44 9.00 -11.41 -6.78
CA GLU A 44 9.92 -12.06 -7.72
C GLU A 44 11.35 -12.15 -7.16
N GLN A 45 11.58 -11.61 -5.95
CA GLN A 45 12.88 -11.51 -5.28
C GLN A 45 14.00 -10.97 -6.19
N ARG A 46 13.68 -10.01 -7.07
CA ARG A 46 14.61 -9.51 -8.08
C ARG A 46 14.42 -8.04 -8.36
N THR A 47 15.48 -7.42 -8.88
CA THR A 47 15.45 -6.04 -9.37
C THR A 47 15.16 -6.01 -10.87
N MET A 48 14.29 -5.10 -11.29
CA MET A 48 13.91 -4.89 -12.69
C MET A 48 14.17 -3.45 -13.10
N ALA A 49 14.72 -3.27 -14.30
CA ALA A 49 14.81 -1.96 -14.94
C ALA A 49 13.46 -1.65 -15.60
N VAL A 50 12.82 -0.55 -15.20
CA VAL A 50 11.49 -0.15 -15.67
C VAL A 50 11.54 1.29 -16.15
N SER A 51 10.84 1.60 -17.24
CA SER A 51 10.68 2.97 -17.70
C SER A 51 9.95 3.81 -16.65
N LEU A 52 10.44 5.03 -16.38
CA LEU A 52 9.77 5.99 -15.51
C LEU A 52 8.37 6.40 -16.03
N TYR A 53 8.11 6.20 -17.32
CA TYR A 53 6.80 6.51 -17.93
C TYR A 53 5.78 5.39 -17.73
N ASP A 54 6.24 4.18 -17.40
CA ASP A 54 5.38 2.98 -17.29
C ASP A 54 5.07 2.62 -15.83
N VAL A 55 5.60 3.39 -14.88
CA VAL A 55 5.34 3.22 -13.45
C VAL A 55 4.19 4.13 -13.01
N THR A 56 3.32 3.57 -12.16
CA THR A 56 2.29 4.33 -11.46
C THR A 56 2.52 4.20 -9.95
N PRO A 57 2.19 5.21 -9.14
CA PRO A 57 2.20 5.06 -7.68
C PRO A 57 1.35 3.86 -7.28
N ALA A 58 1.93 2.95 -6.51
CA ALA A 58 1.18 1.80 -6.01
C ALA A 58 0.33 2.26 -4.82
N ASP A 59 -0.97 1.98 -4.89
CA ASP A 59 -1.83 2.09 -3.71
C ASP A 59 -1.61 0.86 -2.84
N VAL A 60 -0.54 0.89 -2.04
CA VAL A 60 -0.23 -0.17 -1.08
C VAL A 60 -1.09 0.05 0.15
N SER A 61 -2.36 -0.34 0.06
CA SER A 61 -3.22 -0.44 1.24
C SER A 61 -2.72 -1.58 2.12
N LEU A 62 -2.18 -1.24 3.29
CA LEU A 62 -1.86 -2.22 4.32
C LEU A 62 -3.13 -2.99 4.70
N GLN A 63 -3.06 -4.32 4.63
CA GLN A 63 -4.10 -5.15 5.23
C GLN A 63 -4.01 -5.06 6.75
N PRO A 64 -5.09 -5.37 7.48
CA PRO A 64 -5.06 -5.40 8.94
C PRO A 64 -3.94 -6.28 9.51
N GLU A 65 -3.61 -7.38 8.83
CA GLU A 65 -2.55 -8.31 9.19
C GLU A 65 -1.15 -7.70 9.00
N ASP A 66 -0.94 -6.97 7.91
CA ASP A 66 0.31 -6.24 7.64
C ASP A 66 0.55 -5.20 8.72
N LEU A 67 -0.51 -4.49 9.13
CA LEU A 67 -0.43 -3.47 10.18
C LEU A 67 -0.02 -4.08 11.53
N ARG A 68 -0.47 -5.29 11.84
CA ARG A 68 -0.04 -6.01 13.05
C ARG A 68 1.45 -6.37 13.00
N ALA A 69 1.91 -6.92 11.89
CA ALA A 69 3.32 -7.27 11.72
C ALA A 69 4.23 -6.03 11.82
N LEU A 70 3.81 -4.90 11.27
CA LEU A 70 4.54 -3.63 11.40
C LEU A 70 4.58 -3.12 12.84
N ILE A 71 3.50 -3.27 13.61
CA ILE A 71 3.47 -2.92 15.03
C ILE A 71 4.48 -3.76 15.81
N ASP A 72 4.47 -5.08 15.60
CA ASP A 72 5.39 -6.00 16.29
C ASP A 72 6.85 -5.63 15.95
N LEU A 73 7.14 -5.35 14.67
CA LEU A 73 8.46 -4.91 14.23
C LEU A 73 8.88 -3.57 14.86
N SER A 74 7.97 -2.60 14.99
CA SER A 74 8.27 -1.31 15.62
C SER A 74 8.65 -1.46 17.11
N LEU A 75 8.05 -2.44 17.80
CA LEU A 75 8.37 -2.77 19.19
C LEU A 75 9.75 -3.42 19.28
N ASP A 76 10.07 -4.36 18.38
CA ASP A 76 11.38 -5.02 18.32
C ASP A 76 12.52 -4.02 18.09
N LEU A 77 12.28 -3.02 17.22
CA LEU A 77 13.23 -1.94 16.92
C LEU A 77 13.25 -0.84 17.99
N LYS A 78 12.32 -0.87 18.96
CA LYS A 78 12.12 0.16 20.00
C LYS A 78 11.88 1.56 19.42
N ASP A 79 11.23 1.65 18.27
CA ASP A 79 10.85 2.91 17.64
C ASP A 79 9.47 3.36 18.15
N GLU A 80 9.47 4.16 19.22
CA GLU A 80 8.24 4.63 19.86
C GLU A 80 7.41 5.56 18.95
N ALA A 81 8.06 6.39 18.14
CA ALA A 81 7.38 7.31 17.25
C ALA A 81 6.60 6.55 16.17
N TRP A 82 7.27 5.57 15.55
CA TRP A 82 6.65 4.73 14.55
C TRP A 82 5.54 3.85 15.13
N PHE A 83 5.76 3.27 16.32
CA PHE A 83 4.73 2.51 17.02
C PHE A 83 3.46 3.34 17.27
N ARG A 84 3.60 4.57 17.77
CA ARG A 84 2.46 5.48 18.04
C ARG A 84 1.69 5.80 16.75
N GLU A 85 2.40 6.02 15.65
CA GLU A 85 1.80 6.24 14.34
C GLU A 85 0.96 5.04 13.87
N LEU A 86 1.54 3.83 13.90
CA LEU A 86 0.88 2.58 13.49
C LEU A 86 -0.35 2.29 14.35
N MET A 87 -0.27 2.53 15.67
CA MET A 87 -1.40 2.39 16.58
C MET A 87 -2.52 3.40 16.29
N GLY A 88 -2.18 4.62 15.87
CA GLY A 88 -3.14 5.61 15.38
C GLY A 88 -3.88 5.11 14.14
N ARG A 89 -3.14 4.60 13.15
CA ARG A 89 -3.71 4.00 11.93
C ARG A 89 -4.65 2.83 12.24
N ARG A 90 -4.27 1.95 13.19
CA ARG A 90 -5.10 0.81 13.64
C ARG A 90 -6.45 1.25 14.19
N ARG A 91 -6.47 2.32 15.00
CA ARG A 91 -7.72 2.87 15.55
C ARG A 91 -8.63 3.42 14.45
N ALA A 92 -8.05 4.13 13.48
CA ALA A 92 -8.79 4.67 12.34
C ALA A 92 -9.45 3.57 11.48
N HIS A 93 -8.72 2.47 11.22
CA HIS A 93 -9.30 1.31 10.51
C HIS A 93 -10.47 0.70 11.28
N LYS A 94 -10.30 0.42 12.59
CA LYS A 94 -11.37 -0.13 13.42
C LYS A 94 -12.61 0.76 13.47
N GLN A 95 -12.44 2.08 13.46
CA GLN A 95 -13.55 3.03 13.44
C GLN A 95 -14.30 3.02 12.10
N ARG A 96 -13.60 2.88 10.96
CA ARG A 96 -14.23 2.73 9.64
C ARG A 96 -15.05 1.45 9.56
N ASP A 97 -14.51 0.32 10.01
CA ASP A 97 -15.21 -0.97 9.96
C ASP A 97 -16.50 -0.95 10.80
N ASN A 98 -16.45 -0.33 11.98
CA ASN A 98 -17.63 -0.14 12.84
C ASN A 98 -18.71 0.73 12.17
N LEU A 99 -18.31 1.78 11.45
CA LEU A 99 -19.24 2.63 10.70
C LEU A 99 -19.88 1.87 9.53
N PHE A 100 -19.10 1.06 8.80
CA PHE A 100 -19.63 0.20 7.74
C PHE A 100 -20.62 -0.83 8.27
N LEU A 101 -20.32 -1.48 9.40
CA LEU A 101 -21.25 -2.41 10.05
C LEU A 101 -22.53 -1.72 10.51
N ALA A 102 -22.43 -0.54 11.12
CA ALA A 102 -23.60 0.23 11.53
C ALA A 102 -24.47 0.65 10.34
N LEU A 103 -23.85 1.09 9.24
CA LEU A 103 -24.54 1.45 7.99
C LEU A 103 -25.23 0.22 7.36
N PHE A 104 -24.55 -0.92 7.34
CA PHE A 104 -25.10 -2.16 6.83
C PHE A 104 -26.31 -2.63 7.65
N LEU A 105 -26.21 -2.61 8.98
CA LEU A 105 -27.32 -3.00 9.87
C LEU A 105 -28.50 -2.04 9.76
N THR A 106 -28.26 -0.74 9.66
CA THR A 106 -29.34 0.25 9.48
C THR A 106 -30.05 0.07 8.13
N LEU A 107 -29.32 -0.10 7.04
CA LEU A 107 -29.91 -0.38 5.72
C LEU A 107 -30.68 -1.72 5.71
N ALA A 108 -30.13 -2.77 6.33
CA ALA A 108 -30.81 -4.06 6.46
C ALA A 108 -32.11 -3.95 7.27
N SER A 109 -32.11 -3.15 8.35
CA SER A 109 -33.31 -2.91 9.16
C SER A 109 -34.38 -2.12 8.42
N LEU A 110 -34.00 -1.17 7.55
CA LEU A 110 -34.94 -0.40 6.73
C LEU A 110 -35.59 -1.26 5.63
N LEU A 111 -34.85 -2.21 5.06
CA LEU A 111 -35.37 -3.18 4.10
C LEU A 111 -36.41 -4.14 4.71
N PHE A 112 -36.26 -4.47 6.00
CA PHE A 112 -37.17 -5.37 6.72
C PHE A 112 -38.49 -4.72 7.13
N VAL A 113 -38.59 -3.39 7.13
CA VAL A 113 -39.81 -2.63 7.51
C VAL A 113 -40.73 -2.39 6.30
N VAL A 114 -40.26 -2.65 5.07
CA VAL A 114 -40.98 -2.37 3.81
C VAL A 114 -41.55 -3.65 3.16
N ILE A 115 -41.46 -4.80 3.82
CA ILE A 115 -42.08 -6.08 3.42
C ILE A 115 -43.17 -6.45 4.43
#